data_AF-A0A8J9T9L1-F1
#
_entry.id   AF-A0A8J9T9L1-F1
#
_cell.length_a   1.000
_cell.length_b   1.000
_cell.length_c   1.000
_cell.angle_alpha   90.00
_cell.angle_beta   90.00
_cell.angle_gamma   90.00
#
_symmetry.space_group_name_H-M   'P 1'
#
loop_
_entity.id
_entity.type
_entity.pdbx_description
1 polymer ?
#
loop_
_entity_poly.entity_id
_entity_poly.type
_entity_poly.pdbx_seq_one_letter_code
_entity_poly.pdbx_strand_id
1 'polypeptide(L)' 'RYKREFDEVGLLSSGSFGQVFRATNKMDGFNYAVKRVPFNATGFSSDSVQQVVREVHCLAVCDHPNVVRYYTSWLEP' A
#
# COMPACT_ATOMS: atom_id res chain seq x y z
N ARG A 1 1.71 5.35 10.45
CA ARG A 1 0.71 6.16 9.73
C ARG A 1 -0.63 5.44 9.65
N TYR A 2 -0.67 4.17 9.23
CA TYR A 2 -1.89 3.43 8.96
C TYR A 2 -2.91 3.47 10.11
N LYS A 3 -2.53 3.04 11.33
CA LYS A 3 -3.46 3.02 12.49
C LYS A 3 -4.03 4.40 12.86
N ARG A 4 -3.27 5.46 12.57
CA ARG A 4 -3.66 6.85 12.84
C ARG A 4 -4.69 7.35 11.84
N GLU A 5 -4.53 7.01 10.56
CA GLU A 5 -5.31 7.59 9.45
C GLU A 5 -6.41 6.66 8.92
N PHE A 6 -6.36 5.38 9.24
CA PHE A 6 -7.29 4.38 8.72
C PHE A 6 -7.89 3.53 9.84
N ASP A 7 -9.15 3.17 9.66
CA ASP A 7 -9.82 2.11 10.40
C ASP A 7 -9.83 0.85 9.54
N GLU A 8 -9.14 -0.19 9.99
CA GLU A 8 -9.12 -1.48 9.29
C GLU A 8 -10.49 -2.15 9.39
N VAL A 9 -11.08 -2.47 8.24
CA VAL A 9 -12.39 -3.13 8.14
C VAL A 9 -12.21 -4.65 8.05
N GLY A 10 -11.19 -5.12 7.33
CA GLY A 10 -10.88 -6.55 7.25
C GLY A 10 -9.84 -6.91 6.20
N LEU A 11 -9.34 -8.14 6.28
CA LEU A 11 -8.43 -8.71 5.28
C LEU A 11 -9.20 -9.02 3.98
N LEU A 12 -8.71 -8.51 2.86
CA LEU A 12 -9.23 -8.83 1.53
C LEU A 12 -8.45 -9.98 0.88
N SER A 13 -7.13 -9.99 1.04
CA SER A 13 -6.27 -11.00 0.44
C SER A 13 -4.95 -11.14 1.21
N SER A 14 -4.37 -12.34 1.17
CA SER A 14 -3.05 -12.64 1.74
C SER A 14 -2.31 -13.60 0.81
N GLY A 15 -1.06 -13.30 0.50
CA GLY A 15 -0.22 -14.15 -0.35
C GLY A 15 1.26 -13.79 -0.28
N SER A 16 2.06 -14.36 -1.17
CA SER A 16 3.52 -14.12 -1.24
C SER A 16 3.90 -12.66 -1.50
N PHE A 17 2.99 -11.87 -2.07
CA PHE A 17 3.19 -10.46 -2.38
C PHE A 17 2.69 -9.51 -1.27
N GLY A 18 2.42 -10.07 -0.09
CA GLY A 18 1.92 -9.32 1.06
C GLY A 18 0.42 -9.50 1.30
N GLN A 19 -0.12 -8.61 2.12
CA GLN A 19 -1.51 -8.67 2.58
C GLN A 19 -2.26 -7.40 2.17
N VAL A 20 -3.49 -7.54 1.68
CA VAL A 20 -4.34 -6.42 1.30
C VAL A 20 -5.49 -6.32 2.29
N PHE A 21 -5.64 -5.16 2.90
CA PHE A 21 -6.71 -4.87 3.83
C PHE A 21 -7.69 -3.87 3.22
N ARG A 22 -8.98 -4.07 3.48
CA ARG A 22 -9.99 -3.03 3.33
C ARG A 22 -9.87 -2.12 4.54
N ALA A 23 -9.75 -0.82 4.30
CA ALA A 23 -9.65 0.17 5.37
C ALA A 23 -10.42 1.44 5.02
N THR A 24 -11.05 2.07 6.00
CA THR A 24 -11.71 3.36 5.84
C THR A 24 -10.74 4.46 6.22
N ASN A 25 -10.49 5.43 5.35
CA ASN A 25 -9.71 6.60 5.71
C ASN A 25 -10.55 7.52 6.61
N LYS A 26 -9.99 7.92 7.75
CA LYS A 26 -10.70 8.67 8.80
C LYS A 26 -11.04 10.10 8.40
N MET A 27 -10.30 10.68 7.46
CA MET A 27 -10.47 12.06 7.03
C MET A 27 -11.54 12.18 5.95
N ASP A 28 -11.50 11.32 4.93
CA ASP A 28 -12.42 11.40 3.79
C ASP A 28 -13.62 10.44 3.90
N GLY A 29 -13.57 9.45 4.80
CA GLY A 29 -14.62 8.45 5.01
C GLY A 29 -14.72 7.37 3.92
N PHE A 30 -13.82 7.36 2.94
CA PHE A 30 -13.84 6.39 1.84
C PHE A 30 -13.12 5.09 2.18
N ASN A 31 -13.55 4.02 1.50
CA ASN A 31 -12.91 2.72 1.60
C ASN A 31 -11.74 2.62 0.62
N TYR A 32 -10.62 2.11 1.11
CA TYR A 32 -9.41 1.87 0.34
C TYR A 32 -8.96 0.41 0.49
N ALA A 33 -8.26 -0.08 -0.54
CA ALA A 33 -7.44 -1.28 -0.44
C ALA A 33 -6.00 -0.86 -0.10
N VAL A 34 -5.50 -1.31 1.05
CA VAL A 34 -4.13 -1.02 1.50
C VAL A 34 -3.31 -2.31 1.47
N LYS A 35 -2.33 -2.36 0.56
CA LYS A 35 -1.38 -3.48 0.45
C LYS A 35 -0.20 -3.26 1.39
N ARG A 36 -0.01 -4.18 2.34
CA ARG A 36 1.13 -4.26 3.25
C ARG A 36 2.14 -5.25 2.72
N VAL A 37 3.37 -4.80 2.51
CA VAL A 37 4.48 -5.63 2.04
C VAL A 37 5.55 -5.62 3.13
N PRO A 38 5.78 -6.74 3.83
CA PRO A 38 6.84 -6.82 4.83
C PRO A 38 8.21 -6.92 4.13
N PHE A 39 9.21 -6.23 4.67
CA PHE A 39 10.61 -6.38 4.26
C PHE A 39 11.51 -6.26 5.49
N ASN A 40 12.53 -7.11 5.57
CA ASN A 40 13.45 -7.19 6.72
C ASN A 40 14.57 -6.14 6.70
N ALA A 41 14.36 -5.02 6.02
CA ALA A 41 15.41 -4.04 5.77
C ALA A 41 15.16 -2.70 6.45
N THR A 42 16.24 -2.10 6.95
CA THR A 42 16.25 -0.74 7.48
C THR A 42 16.58 0.24 6.35
N GLY A 43 15.56 0.97 5.89
CA GLY A 43 15.72 2.06 4.92
C GLY A 43 15.52 1.66 3.45
N PHE A 44 15.54 2.66 2.57
CA PHE A 44 15.22 2.53 1.14
C PHE A 44 16.31 1.83 0.31
N SER A 45 17.49 1.56 0.87
CA SER A 45 18.66 1.07 0.12
C SER A 45 18.69 -0.43 -0.11
N SER A 46 17.80 -1.23 0.50
CA SER A 46 17.80 -2.67 0.25
C SER A 46 17.18 -3.04 -1.09
N ASP A 47 17.69 -4.10 -1.72
CA ASP A 47 17.17 -4.62 -2.99
C ASP A 47 15.67 -4.95 -2.91
N SER A 48 15.23 -5.49 -1.77
CA SER A 48 13.81 -5.79 -1.52
C SER A 48 12.94 -4.54 -1.51
N VAL A 49 13.39 -3.45 -0.89
CA VAL A 49 12.65 -2.18 -0.89
C VAL A 49 12.70 -1.54 -2.27
N GLN A 50 13.83 -1.63 -2.98
CA GLN A 50 13.94 -1.14 -4.35
C GLN A 50 12.98 -1.85 -5.31
N GLN A 51 12.74 -3.15 -5.16
CA GLN A 51 11.72 -3.87 -5.93
C GLN A 51 10.31 -3.31 -5.67
N VAL A 52 9.95 -3.07 -4.41
CA VAL A 52 8.65 -2.48 -4.04
C VAL A 52 8.51 -1.05 -4.56
N VAL A 53 9.58 -0.26 -4.48
CA VAL A 53 9.61 1.13 -4.98
C VAL A 53 9.40 1.16 -6.50
N ARG A 54 9.97 0.21 -7.26
CA ARG A 54 9.71 0.10 -8.70
C ARG A 54 8.23 -0.19 -9.00
N GLU A 55 7.61 -1.11 -8.27
CA GLU A 55 6.17 -1.39 -8.41
C GLU A 55 5.32 -0.15 -8.14
N VAL A 56 5.65 0.58 -7.06
CA VAL A 56 5.00 1.84 -6.69
C VAL A 56 5.15 2.89 -7.79
N HIS A 57 6.35 3.07 -8.35
CA HIS A 57 6.58 4.04 -9.43
C HIS A 57 5.78 3.72 -10.68
N CYS A 58 5.73 2.45 -11.08
CA CYS A 58 4.92 2.02 -12.21
C CYS A 58 3.43 2.35 -11.98
N LEU A 59 2.90 2.07 -10.79
CA LEU A 59 1.51 2.38 -10.46
C LEU A 59 1.23 3.88 -10.36
N ALA A 60 2.18 4.67 -9.86
CA ALA A 60 2.02 6.11 -9.66
C ALA A 60 1.87 6.90 -10.97
N VAL A 61 2.42 6.38 -12.08
CA VAL A 61 2.29 7.00 -13.42
C VAL A 61 1.07 6.49 -14.21
N CYS A 62 0.38 5.47 -13.71
CA CYS A 62 -0.82 4.94 -14.35
C CYS A 62 -2.07 5.75 -13.94
N ASP A 63 -2.60 6.55 -14.86
CA ASP A 63 -3.88 7.24 -14.70
C ASP A 63 -4.81 6.90 -15.85
N HIS A 64 -5.67 5.89 -15.64
CA HIS A 64 -6.56 5.39 -16.68
C HIS A 64 -7.84 4.79 -16.04
N PRO A 65 -9.04 5.00 -16.61
CA PRO A 65 -10.31 4.55 -16.01
C PRO A 65 -10.42 3.03 -15.81
N ASN A 66 -9.70 2.24 -16.62
CA ASN A 66 -9.67 0.78 -16.52
C ASN A 66 -8.49 0.23 -15.70
N VAL A 67 -7.74 1.09 -15.00
CA VAL A 67 -6.63 0.72 -14.13
C VAL A 67 -6.95 1.18 -12.72
N VAL A 68 -6.68 0.32 -11.73
CA VAL A 68 -6.91 0.68 -10.32
C VAL A 68 -5.99 1.85 -9.96
N ARG A 69 -6.60 2.96 -9.55
CA ARG A 69 -5.89 4.20 -9.22
C ARG A 69 -4.97 4.01 -8.02
N TYR A 70 -3.71 4.43 -8.20
CA TYR A 70 -2.77 4.62 -7.10
C TYR A 70 -3.06 5.95 -6.38
N TYR A 71 -3.02 5.94 -5.05
CA TYR A 71 -3.21 7.14 -4.23
C TYR A 71 -1.91 7.54 -3.53
N THR A 72 -1.33 6.65 -2.73
CA THR A 72 -0.10 6.92 -2.00
C THR A 72 0.51 5.63 -1.46
N SER A 73 1.79 5.69 -1.09
CA SER A 73 2.53 4.66 -0.39
C SER A 73 3.48 5.32 0.60
N TRP A 74 3.78 4.63 1.69
CA TRP A 74 4.70 5.11 2.72
C TRP A 74 5.41 3.92 3.37
N LEU A 75 6.55 4.18 4.01
CA LEU A 75 7.18 3.21 4.90
C LEU A 75 6.59 3.37 6.32
N GLU A 76 6.40 2.25 7.00
CA GLU A 76 5.92 2.22 8.38
C GLU A 76 6.72 1.17 9.17
N PRO A 77 7.10 1.45 10.44
CA PRO A 77 7.78 0.49 11.31
C PRO A 77 6.90 -0.72 11.69
#